data_AF-A0A7C0UVZ9-F1
#
_entry.id   AF-A0A7C0UVZ9-F1
#
_cell.length_a   1.000
_cell.length_b   1.000
_cell.length_c   1.000
_cell.angle_alpha   90.00
_cell.angle_beta   90.00
_cell.angle_gamma   90.00
#
_symmetry.space_group_name_H-M   'P 1'
#
loop_
_entity.id
_entity.type
_entity.pdbx_description
1 polymer ?
#
loop_
_entity_poly.entity_id
_entity_poly.type
_entity_poly.pdbx_seq_one_letter_code
_entity_poly.pdbx_strand_id
1 'polypeptide(L)'
;MDNGPLRRSRRRYGTDNQAGAGGCVARRHARYAAGAGTEGGASDIPRGGQALCGRKDKAGRRRGEDTGVAVLVCSLGSSSKGNAFLIEHEGLSILVDAGFAVRELANRLQTVGVEPQSVSAIFVTHEHIDHIGGVRRFAERFGACVFSSPAIRDCVLGDSDVDWRPLAAGEPVEFE
;
A
#
# COMPACT_ATOMS: atom_id res chain seq x y z
N MET A 1 18.00 -27.82 -40.89
CA MET A 1 16.95 -27.29 -40.01
C MET A 1 17.57 -26.10 -39.30
N ASP A 2 17.30 -24.92 -39.85
CA ASP A 2 17.91 -23.64 -39.47
C ASP A 2 17.12 -23.02 -38.31
N ASN A 3 17.79 -22.80 -37.16
CA ASN A 3 17.20 -22.16 -35.99
C ASN A 3 17.70 -20.71 -35.94
N GLY A 4 16.99 -19.82 -36.64
CA GLY A 4 17.24 -18.38 -36.61
C GLY A 4 17.04 -17.78 -35.21
N PRO A 5 17.72 -16.66 -34.90
CA PRO A 5 17.70 -16.09 -33.55
C PRO A 5 16.35 -15.43 -33.26
N LEU A 6 15.78 -15.75 -32.09
CA LEU A 6 14.60 -15.09 -31.54
C LEU A 6 14.86 -13.58 -31.43
N ARG A 7 14.20 -12.80 -32.29
CA ARG A 7 14.14 -11.34 -32.20
C ARG A 7 13.46 -10.96 -30.88
N ARG A 8 14.26 -10.67 -29.85
CA ARG A 8 13.80 -9.90 -28.69
C ARG A 8 13.50 -8.47 -29.17
N SER A 9 12.23 -8.14 -29.30
CA SER A 9 11.80 -6.76 -29.51
C SER A 9 12.20 -5.96 -28.27
N ARG A 10 13.25 -5.15 -28.40
CA ARG A 10 13.55 -4.07 -27.45
C ARG A 10 12.40 -3.08 -27.53
N ARG A 11 11.36 -3.22 -26.69
CA ARG A 11 10.48 -2.10 -26.39
C ARG A 11 11.33 -1.10 -25.63
N ARG A 12 11.69 -0.01 -26.30
CA ARG A 12 12.30 1.16 -25.66
C ARG A 12 11.20 1.77 -24.82
N TYR A 13 11.34 1.76 -23.50
CA TYR A 13 10.63 2.72 -22.68
C TYR A 13 11.20 4.08 -23.06
N GLY A 14 10.42 4.84 -23.85
CA GLY A 14 10.71 6.24 -24.08
C GLY A 14 10.81 6.92 -22.73
N THR A 15 11.87 7.68 -22.53
CA THR A 15 12.02 8.62 -21.42
C THR A 15 11.11 9.82 -21.65
N ASP A 16 9.82 9.56 -21.90
CA ASP A 16 8.81 10.60 -21.99
C ASP A 16 8.24 10.74 -20.59
N ASN A 17 8.89 11.63 -19.85
CA ASN A 17 8.50 12.14 -18.55
C ASN A 17 7.20 12.97 -18.70
N GLN A 18 6.11 12.31 -19.07
CA GLN A 18 4.76 12.84 -18.93
C GLN A 18 4.07 12.03 -17.86
N ALA A 19 4.34 12.43 -16.61
CA ALA A 19 3.43 12.23 -15.51
C ALA A 19 2.04 12.71 -15.96
N GLY A 20 1.18 11.77 -16.34
CA GLY A 20 -0.23 12.03 -16.52
C GLY A 20 -0.78 12.48 -15.18
N ALA A 21 -1.16 13.75 -15.10
CA ALA A 21 -1.72 14.42 -13.93
C ALA A 21 -3.12 13.91 -13.58
N GLY A 22 -3.24 12.62 -13.24
CA GLY A 22 -4.38 12.06 -12.52
C GLY A 22 -3.92 11.76 -11.10
N GLY A 23 -4.26 12.62 -10.13
CA GLY A 23 -3.97 12.36 -8.72
C GLY A 23 -4.48 10.98 -8.30
N CYS A 24 -3.70 10.23 -7.52
CA CYS A 24 -4.22 9.03 -6.86
C CYS A 24 -5.15 9.54 -5.77
N VAL A 25 -6.43 9.67 -6.07
CA VAL A 25 -7.39 10.20 -5.08
C VAL A 25 -7.44 9.23 -3.91
N ALA A 26 -6.99 9.68 -2.75
CA ALA A 26 -7.05 8.93 -1.51
C ALA A 26 -8.49 8.46 -1.26
N ARG A 27 -8.70 7.14 -1.15
CA ARG A 27 -10.01 6.60 -0.79
C ARG A 27 -10.16 6.71 0.72
N ARG A 28 -10.79 7.79 1.22
CA ARG A 28 -10.98 7.99 2.67
C ARG A 28 -11.84 6.88 3.28
N HIS A 29 -11.32 6.25 4.33
CA HIS A 29 -12.03 5.23 5.09
C HIS A 29 -13.01 5.82 6.13
N ALA A 30 -14.14 5.14 6.36
CA ALA A 30 -15.16 5.57 7.33
C ALA A 30 -14.67 5.68 8.78
N ARG A 31 -13.55 5.01 9.12
CA ARG A 31 -12.90 5.08 10.44
C ARG A 31 -12.39 6.47 10.82
N TYR A 32 -12.19 7.37 9.85
CA TYR A 32 -11.64 8.71 10.05
C TYR A 32 -12.62 9.85 9.66
N ALA A 33 -13.90 9.54 9.49
CA ALA A 33 -14.91 10.58 9.27
C ALA A 33 -15.15 11.39 10.56
N ALA A 34 -14.45 12.52 10.72
CA ALA A 34 -14.72 13.47 11.79
C ALA A 34 -15.73 14.53 11.32
N GLY A 35 -16.91 14.58 11.96
CA GLY A 35 -17.76 15.78 11.97
C GLY A 35 -19.24 15.61 11.62
N ALA A 36 -19.98 14.70 12.24
CA ALA A 36 -21.43 14.86 12.41
C ALA A 36 -21.86 14.20 13.73
N GLY A 37 -22.29 15.03 14.69
CA GLY A 37 -22.79 14.54 15.96
C GLY A 37 -24.11 13.79 15.77
N THR A 38 -24.18 12.57 16.28
CA THR A 38 -25.35 11.98 16.94
C THR A 38 -24.86 10.83 17.82
N GLU A 39 -25.36 10.79 19.04
CA GLU A 39 -25.09 9.77 20.05
C GLU A 39 -25.56 8.37 19.59
N GLY A 40 -24.79 7.33 19.94
CA GLY A 40 -25.27 5.95 20.02
C GLY A 40 -24.65 4.96 19.04
N GLY A 41 -24.05 3.88 19.58
CA GLY A 41 -23.77 2.64 18.86
C GLY A 41 -22.33 2.15 18.96
N ALA A 42 -22.04 1.36 19.99
CA ALA A 42 -20.76 0.70 20.23
C ALA A 42 -20.33 -0.22 19.07
N SER A 43 -19.07 -0.12 18.66
CA SER A 43 -18.29 -1.28 18.22
C SER A 43 -16.89 -1.18 18.80
N ASP A 44 -16.73 -1.80 19.96
CA ASP A 44 -15.47 -1.95 20.67
C ASP A 44 -14.50 -2.82 19.87
N ILE A 45 -13.50 -2.22 19.23
CA ILE A 45 -12.26 -2.92 18.90
C ILE A 45 -11.32 -2.78 20.11
N PRO A 46 -10.75 -3.89 20.64
CA PRO A 46 -9.85 -3.81 21.77
C PRO A 46 -8.65 -2.92 21.44
N ARG A 47 -8.33 -1.99 22.34
CA ARG A 47 -7.11 -1.16 22.34
C ARG A 47 -5.86 -2.01 22.60
N GLY A 48 -5.62 -3.02 21.77
CA GLY A 48 -4.54 -3.99 21.88
C GLY A 48 -3.39 -3.67 20.93
N GLY A 49 -2.67 -2.59 21.20
CA GLY A 49 -1.47 -2.23 20.47
C GLY A 49 -0.91 -0.91 20.97
N GLN A 50 0.04 -0.96 21.90
CA GLN A 50 0.74 0.23 22.35
C GLN A 50 1.64 0.75 21.22
N ALA A 51 1.13 1.61 20.35
CA ALA A 51 1.99 2.52 19.59
C ALA A 51 2.38 3.66 20.53
N LEU A 52 3.37 3.43 21.39
CA LEU A 52 3.98 4.46 22.22
C LEU A 52 5.44 4.64 21.81
N CYS A 53 5.69 5.25 20.64
CA CYS A 53 6.98 5.90 20.43
C CYS A 53 6.96 7.25 21.15
N GLY A 54 7.10 7.18 22.48
CA GLY A 54 7.07 8.35 23.36
C GLY A 54 7.50 7.92 24.75
N ARG A 55 8.82 7.83 24.98
CA ARG A 55 9.38 7.56 26.31
C ARG A 55 8.90 8.68 27.25
N LYS A 56 8.13 8.35 28.29
CA LYS A 56 7.78 9.32 29.34
C LYS A 56 9.08 9.89 29.93
N ASP A 57 9.14 11.19 30.18
CA ASP A 57 10.29 11.76 30.88
C ASP A 57 10.31 11.29 32.36
N LYS A 58 11.43 11.52 33.05
CA LYS A 58 11.59 11.12 34.46
C LYS A 58 10.61 11.83 35.42
N ALA A 59 9.88 12.84 34.96
CA ALA A 59 8.88 13.57 35.72
C ALA A 59 7.45 13.07 35.46
N GLY A 60 7.28 12.01 34.63
CA GLY A 60 5.97 11.46 34.28
C GLY A 60 5.14 12.38 33.39
N ARG A 61 5.70 13.48 32.88
CA ARG A 61 5.03 14.43 32.00
C ARG A 61 5.11 13.88 30.57
N ARG A 62 3.97 13.81 29.88
CA ARG A 62 3.96 13.69 28.42
C ARG A 62 4.43 15.05 27.89
N ARG A 63 5.50 15.10 27.11
CA ARG A 63 5.92 16.36 26.47
C ARG A 63 4.82 16.80 25.49
N GLY A 64 4.35 18.03 25.65
CA GLY A 64 3.54 18.76 24.66
C GLY A 64 2.09 18.31 24.55
N GLU A 65 1.19 19.26 24.30
CA GLU A 65 -0.15 18.97 23.78
C GLU A 65 0.02 18.13 22.50
N ASP A 66 -0.54 16.93 22.50
CA ASP A 66 -0.31 15.90 21.49
C ASP A 66 -1.06 16.26 20.20
N THR A 67 -0.51 17.19 19.41
CA THR A 67 -0.88 17.39 17.98
C THR A 67 -0.30 16.26 17.13
N GLY A 68 -0.30 15.04 17.65
CA GLY A 68 0.41 13.89 17.09
C GLY A 68 -0.26 13.43 15.81
N VAL A 69 0.49 13.47 14.71
CA VAL A 69 0.16 12.77 13.46
C VAL A 69 0.13 11.27 13.78
N ALA A 70 -1.07 10.70 13.92
CA ALA A 70 -1.22 9.28 14.18
C ALA A 70 -1.03 8.50 12.88
N VAL A 71 0.00 7.65 12.85
CA VAL A 71 0.24 6.70 11.76
C VAL A 71 0.08 5.29 12.33
N LEU A 72 -0.75 4.48 11.70
CA LEU A 72 -0.90 3.06 12.01
C LEU A 72 0.01 2.26 11.07
N VAL A 73 0.79 1.35 11.63
CA VAL A 73 1.59 0.40 10.85
C VAL A 73 1.27 -1.01 11.34
N CYS A 74 0.90 -1.89 10.44
CA CYS A 74 0.56 -3.28 10.74
C CYS A 74 1.27 -4.24 9.78
N SER A 75 2.04 -5.18 10.33
CA SER A 75 2.54 -6.30 9.52
C SER A 75 1.41 -7.29 9.28
N LEU A 76 1.00 -7.44 8.03
CA LEU A 76 0.06 -8.49 7.61
C LEU A 76 0.79 -9.82 7.38
N GLY A 77 2.11 -9.78 7.26
CA GLY A 77 3.01 -10.92 7.30
C GLY A 77 4.36 -10.59 6.66
N SER A 78 5.38 -11.36 7.01
CA SER A 78 6.77 -11.08 6.61
C SER A 78 7.58 -12.34 6.32
N SER A 79 6.97 -13.35 5.68
CA SER A 79 7.59 -14.68 5.48
C SER A 79 7.70 -15.04 4.01
N SER A 80 8.42 -16.12 3.67
CA SER A 80 8.51 -16.63 2.30
C SER A 80 7.16 -17.05 1.69
N LYS A 81 6.09 -17.16 2.50
CA LYS A 81 4.72 -17.40 2.03
C LYS A 81 3.98 -16.12 1.61
N GLY A 82 4.59 -14.96 1.86
CA GLY A 82 4.03 -13.65 1.58
C GLY A 82 4.51 -12.59 2.57
N ASN A 83 4.79 -11.41 2.02
CA ASN A 83 5.07 -10.17 2.73
C ASN A 83 4.00 -9.13 2.37
N ALA A 84 3.49 -8.44 3.37
CA ALA A 84 2.66 -7.26 3.21
C ALA A 84 2.65 -6.46 4.51
N PHE A 85 2.84 -5.15 4.41
CA PHE A 85 2.63 -4.21 5.50
C PHE A 85 1.52 -3.24 5.13
N LEU A 86 0.62 -2.98 6.05
CA LEU A 86 -0.37 -1.92 5.97
C LEU A 86 0.18 -0.68 6.68
N ILE A 87 0.08 0.46 6.02
CA ILE A 87 0.30 1.77 6.62
C ILE A 87 -0.98 2.58 6.43
N GLU A 88 -1.51 3.13 7.53
CA GLU A 88 -2.67 4.02 7.48
C GLU A 88 -2.39 5.36 8.15
N HIS A 89 -2.86 6.43 7.54
CA HIS A 89 -2.81 7.78 8.09
C HIS A 89 -3.99 8.59 7.56
N GLU A 90 -4.73 9.28 8.43
CA GLU A 90 -5.86 10.16 8.06
C GLU A 90 -6.87 9.55 7.06
N GLY A 91 -7.10 8.24 7.17
CA GLY A 91 -8.03 7.50 6.30
C GLY A 91 -7.47 7.12 4.94
N LEU A 92 -6.20 7.42 4.64
CA LEU A 92 -5.44 6.83 3.55
C LEU A 92 -4.86 5.49 4.02
N SER A 93 -5.07 4.44 3.24
CA SER A 93 -4.51 3.10 3.49
C SER A 93 -3.63 2.69 2.31
N ILE A 94 -2.37 2.38 2.58
CA ILE A 94 -1.41 1.88 1.59
C ILE A 94 -0.83 0.54 2.02
N LEU A 95 -0.42 -0.24 1.03
CA LEU A 95 0.34 -1.47 1.25
C LEU A 95 1.79 -1.26 0.85
N VAL A 96 2.72 -1.81 1.65
CA VAL A 96 4.08 -2.11 1.22
C VAL A 96 4.15 -3.60 0.95
N ASP A 97 4.33 -3.94 -0.31
CA ASP A 97 4.24 -5.27 -0.90
C ASP A 97 2.85 -5.93 -0.76
N ALA A 98 2.59 -6.88 -1.64
CA ALA A 98 1.36 -7.68 -1.65
C ALA A 98 1.69 -9.10 -2.11
N GLY A 99 2.53 -9.79 -1.35
CA GLY A 99 3.05 -11.12 -1.71
C GLY A 99 2.07 -12.27 -1.52
N PHE A 100 0.99 -12.05 -0.78
CA PHE A 100 -0.03 -13.07 -0.51
C PHE A 100 -0.99 -13.22 -1.69
N ALA A 101 -1.59 -14.42 -1.82
CA ALA A 101 -2.75 -14.58 -2.70
C ALA A 101 -3.86 -13.59 -2.32
N VAL A 102 -4.57 -13.04 -3.31
CA VAL A 102 -5.54 -11.94 -3.12
C VAL A 102 -6.59 -12.24 -2.03
N ARG A 103 -7.10 -13.47 -1.96
CA ARG A 103 -8.07 -13.88 -0.94
C ARG A 103 -7.46 -13.83 0.47
N GLU A 104 -6.23 -14.28 0.61
CA GLU A 104 -5.52 -14.30 1.88
C GLU A 104 -5.18 -12.89 2.35
N LEU A 105 -4.68 -12.04 1.43
CA LEU A 105 -4.42 -10.63 1.74
C LEU A 105 -5.69 -9.89 2.15
N ALA A 106 -6.80 -10.11 1.44
CA ALA A 106 -8.10 -9.52 1.77
C ALA A 106 -8.59 -9.95 3.15
N ASN A 107 -8.48 -11.24 3.49
CA ASN A 107 -8.84 -11.74 4.82
C ASN A 107 -7.97 -11.08 5.90
N ARG A 108 -6.66 -10.96 5.69
CA ARG A 108 -5.73 -10.33 6.64
C ARG A 108 -6.06 -8.86 6.87
N LEU A 109 -6.35 -8.10 5.80
CA LEU A 109 -6.82 -6.72 5.91
C LEU A 109 -8.11 -6.63 6.76
N GLN A 110 -9.06 -7.53 6.52
CA GLN A 110 -10.30 -7.57 7.29
C GLN A 110 -10.10 -7.96 8.75
N THR A 111 -9.10 -8.77 9.11
CA THR A 111 -8.79 -9.07 10.53
C THR A 111 -8.31 -7.84 11.30
N VAL A 112 -7.73 -6.85 10.62
CA VAL A 112 -7.38 -5.53 11.18
C VAL A 112 -8.47 -4.48 10.86
N GLY A 113 -9.57 -4.93 10.27
CA GLY A 113 -10.78 -4.23 9.84
C GLY A 113 -10.56 -3.13 8.79
N VAL A 114 -9.57 -3.32 7.93
CA VAL A 114 -9.43 -2.55 6.69
C VAL A 114 -10.17 -3.27 5.58
N GLU A 115 -11.05 -2.57 4.87
CA GLU A 115 -11.69 -3.11 3.68
C GLU A 115 -10.69 -3.13 2.52
N PRO A 116 -10.52 -4.25 1.79
CA PRO A 116 -9.55 -4.33 0.69
C PRO A 116 -9.70 -3.26 -0.39
N GLN A 117 -10.94 -2.84 -0.65
CA GLN A 117 -11.32 -1.79 -1.61
C GLN A 117 -10.85 -0.38 -1.17
N SER A 118 -10.56 -0.18 0.11
CA SER A 118 -10.08 1.10 0.64
C SER A 118 -8.58 1.32 0.45
N VAL A 119 -7.83 0.25 0.13
CA VAL A 119 -6.40 0.35 -0.18
C VAL A 119 -6.23 1.21 -1.43
N SER A 120 -5.56 2.35 -1.26
CA SER A 120 -5.37 3.33 -2.32
C SER A 120 -4.17 2.99 -3.20
N ALA A 121 -3.10 2.48 -2.60
CA ALA A 121 -1.83 2.21 -3.29
C ALA A 121 -1.10 0.98 -2.76
N ILE A 122 -0.30 0.37 -3.64
CA ILE A 122 0.67 -0.69 -3.32
C ILE A 122 2.06 -0.21 -3.74
N PHE A 123 2.98 -0.11 -2.79
CA PHE A 123 4.39 0.13 -3.03
C PHE A 123 5.13 -1.20 -3.08
N VAL A 124 5.80 -1.49 -4.19
CA VAL A 124 6.53 -2.75 -4.35
C VAL A 124 8.02 -2.51 -4.16
N THR A 125 8.61 -3.26 -3.23
CA THR A 125 10.01 -3.09 -2.84
C THR A 125 10.97 -3.75 -3.82
N HIS A 126 10.69 -5.01 -4.22
CA HIS A 126 11.52 -5.79 -5.14
C HIS A 126 10.74 -6.98 -5.75
N GLU A 127 11.37 -7.71 -6.67
CA GLU A 127 10.73 -8.65 -7.60
C GLU A 127 10.56 -10.09 -7.08
N HIS A 128 10.86 -10.38 -5.82
CA HIS A 128 10.67 -11.73 -5.30
C HIS A 128 9.18 -12.08 -5.16
N ILE A 129 8.84 -13.34 -5.44
CA ILE A 129 7.44 -13.79 -5.53
C ILE A 129 6.66 -13.62 -4.23
N ASP A 130 7.33 -13.72 -3.08
CA ASP A 130 6.77 -13.48 -1.76
C ASP A 130 6.54 -11.99 -1.45
N HIS A 131 6.87 -11.08 -2.38
CA HIS A 131 6.52 -9.66 -2.34
C HIS A 131 5.52 -9.28 -3.43
N ILE A 132 5.64 -9.89 -4.62
CA ILE A 132 4.85 -9.50 -5.80
C ILE A 132 3.69 -10.42 -6.15
N GLY A 133 3.61 -11.62 -5.55
CA GLY A 133 2.74 -12.70 -6.01
C GLY A 133 1.24 -12.37 -6.05
N GLY A 134 0.79 -11.41 -5.24
CA GLY A 134 -0.59 -10.93 -5.21
C GLY A 134 -0.81 -9.55 -5.84
N VAL A 135 0.24 -8.78 -6.14
CA VAL A 135 0.16 -7.35 -6.51
C VAL A 135 -0.79 -7.11 -7.67
N ARG A 136 -0.55 -7.74 -8.82
CA ARG A 136 -1.36 -7.54 -10.03
C ARG A 136 -2.83 -7.84 -9.78
N ARG A 137 -3.12 -9.03 -9.26
CA ARG A 137 -4.51 -9.48 -9.07
C ARG A 137 -5.23 -8.68 -7.99
N PHE A 138 -4.52 -8.20 -6.98
CA PHE A 138 -5.10 -7.33 -5.96
C PHE A 138 -5.45 -5.97 -6.56
N ALA A 139 -4.52 -5.37 -7.30
CA ALA A 139 -4.72 -4.09 -7.99
C ALA A 139 -5.87 -4.16 -9.01
N GLU A 140 -5.90 -5.19 -9.86
CA GLU A 140 -7.01 -5.42 -10.82
C GLU A 140 -8.36 -5.58 -10.12
N ARG A 141 -8.39 -6.25 -8.97
CA ARG A 141 -9.64 -6.55 -8.26
C ARG A 141 -10.18 -5.36 -7.46
N PHE A 142 -9.30 -4.59 -6.82
CA PHE A 142 -9.70 -3.56 -5.85
C PHE A 142 -9.38 -2.14 -6.33
N GLY A 143 -8.75 -1.98 -7.49
CA GLY A 143 -8.44 -0.69 -8.08
C GLY A 143 -7.34 0.09 -7.35
N ALA A 144 -6.44 -0.60 -6.64
CA ALA A 144 -5.29 0.03 -6.02
C ALA A 144 -4.25 0.39 -7.10
N CYS A 145 -3.69 1.60 -7.03
CA CYS A 145 -2.56 1.95 -7.90
C CYS A 145 -1.28 1.23 -7.45
N VAL A 146 -0.36 1.00 -8.38
CA VAL A 146 0.90 0.28 -8.11
C VAL A 146 2.09 1.21 -8.35
N PHE A 147 2.89 1.40 -7.32
CA PHE A 147 4.17 2.11 -7.36
C PHE A 147 5.30 1.10 -7.36
N SER A 148 6.14 1.13 -8.39
CA SER A 148 7.30 0.23 -8.48
C SER A 148 8.34 0.73 -9.48
N SER A 149 9.52 0.10 -9.48
CA SER A 149 10.49 0.31 -10.55
C SER A 149 9.96 -0.23 -11.89
N PRO A 150 10.42 0.31 -13.04
CA PRO A 150 10.00 -0.19 -14.36
C PRO A 150 10.27 -1.69 -14.55
N ALA A 151 11.35 -2.21 -13.99
CA ALA A 151 11.67 -3.63 -14.06
C ALA A 151 10.62 -4.50 -13.34
N ILE A 152 10.15 -4.06 -12.17
CA ILE A 152 9.10 -4.75 -11.41
C ILE A 152 7.76 -4.65 -12.16
N ARG A 153 7.41 -3.48 -12.70
CA ARG A 153 6.21 -3.29 -13.52
C ARG A 153 6.11 -4.35 -14.62
N ASP A 154 7.19 -4.54 -15.36
CA ASP A 154 7.22 -5.47 -16.49
C ASP A 154 7.02 -6.91 -16.06
N CYS A 155 7.62 -7.31 -14.93
CA CYS A 155 7.47 -8.65 -14.37
C CYS A 155 6.07 -8.91 -13.78
N VAL A 156 5.46 -7.89 -13.18
CA VAL A 156 4.23 -8.04 -12.38
C VAL A 156 2.97 -7.76 -13.19
N LEU A 157 2.94 -6.65 -13.92
CA LEU A 157 1.73 -6.13 -14.56
C LEU A 157 1.61 -6.61 -16.01
N GLY A 158 2.73 -6.75 -16.74
CA GLY A 158 2.71 -7.13 -18.15
C GLY A 158 1.81 -6.17 -18.97
N ASP A 159 0.84 -6.74 -19.69
CA ASP A 159 -0.15 -5.99 -20.49
C ASP A 159 -1.40 -5.55 -19.69
N SER A 160 -1.34 -5.52 -18.35
CA SER A 160 -2.47 -5.10 -17.51
C SER A 160 -2.72 -3.60 -17.56
N ASP A 161 -3.98 -3.19 -17.50
CA ASP A 161 -4.44 -1.78 -17.45
C ASP A 161 -4.45 -1.20 -16.02
N VAL A 162 -3.76 -1.85 -15.07
CA VAL A 162 -3.60 -1.33 -13.70
C VAL A 162 -2.93 0.05 -13.74
N ASP A 163 -3.48 1.01 -12.98
CA ASP A 163 -2.85 2.31 -12.76
C ASP A 163 -1.47 2.10 -12.11
N TRP A 164 -0.42 2.31 -12.91
CA TRP A 164 0.96 2.13 -12.50
C TRP A 164 1.70 3.46 -12.56
N ARG A 165 2.50 3.70 -11.53
CA ARG A 165 3.33 4.91 -11.41
C ARG A 165 4.77 4.52 -11.09
N PRO A 166 5.76 5.20 -11.70
CA PRO A 166 7.15 4.92 -11.42
C PRO A 166 7.48 5.28 -9.97
N LEU A 167 8.30 4.43 -9.33
CA LEU A 167 8.91 4.70 -8.04
C LEU A 167 10.43 4.70 -8.22
N ALA A 168 11.05 5.87 -8.02
CA ALA A 168 12.49 6.05 -8.09
C ALA A 168 13.11 6.22 -6.69
N ALA A 169 14.34 5.72 -6.52
CA ALA A 169 15.05 5.85 -5.27
C ALA A 169 15.36 7.33 -4.97
N GLY A 170 15.00 7.80 -3.78
CA GLY A 170 15.24 9.18 -3.34
C GLY A 170 14.18 10.18 -3.80
N GLU A 171 13.18 9.76 -4.58
CA GLU A 171 12.06 10.61 -4.98
C GLU A 171 10.85 10.35 -4.07
N PRO A 172 10.31 11.39 -3.39
CA PRO A 172 9.15 11.22 -2.54
C PRO A 172 7.88 11.04 -3.38
N VAL A 173 6.92 10.29 -2.82
CA VAL A 173 5.56 10.19 -3.36
C VAL A 173 4.61 10.88 -2.39
N GLU A 174 3.85 11.83 -2.90
CA GLU A 174 2.87 12.60 -2.13
C GLU A 174 1.44 12.11 -2.44
N PHE A 175 0.60 12.09 -1.41
CA PHE A 175 -0.82 11.80 -1.51
C PHE A 175 -1.59 13.06 -1.15
N GLU A 176 -2.56 13.41 -1.99
CA GLU A 176 -3.47 14.56 -1.81
C GLU A 176 -4.81 14.15 -1.17
#